data_AF-A0A958H7G1-F1
#
_entry.id   AF-A0A958H7G1-F1
#
_cell.length_a   1.000
_cell.length_b   1.000
_cell.length_c   1.000
_cell.angle_alpha   90.00
_cell.angle_beta   90.00
_cell.angle_gamma   90.00
#
_symmetry.space_group_name_H-M   'P 1'
#
loop_
_entity.id
_entity.type
_entity.pdbx_description
1 polymer ?
#
loop_
_entity_poly.entity_id
_entity_poly.type
_entity_poly.pdbx_seq_one_letter_code
_entity_poly.pdbx_strand_id
1 'polypeptide(L)'
;MPPERLQKVMANSGIASRRACEELITEGRVTVNGEVVRELGTKVDLARDVVEVDGRRVKSKQEKRYTYLMLNKPPGILSVFND
;
A
#
# COMPACT_ATOMS: atom_id res chain seq x y z
N MET A 1 7.94 3.96 -12.62
CA MET A 1 6.52 4.36 -12.52
C MET A 1 6.51 5.86 -12.21
N PRO A 2 5.47 6.64 -12.57
CA PRO A 2 5.40 8.00 -12.04
C PRO A 2 5.32 7.96 -10.50
N PRO A 3 5.76 9.02 -9.79
CA PRO A 3 5.71 9.07 -8.33
C PRO A 3 4.29 8.83 -7.82
N GLU A 4 4.14 7.87 -6.92
CA GLU A 4 2.84 7.45 -6.40
C GLU A 4 2.80 7.61 -4.87
N ARG A 5 1.61 7.83 -4.33
CA ARG A 5 1.42 8.00 -2.87
C ARG A 5 1.94 6.78 -2.12
N LEU A 6 2.70 7.02 -1.05
CA LEU A 6 3.35 5.99 -0.24
C LEU A 6 2.36 4.91 0.23
N GLN A 7 1.19 5.28 0.75
CA GLN A 7 0.18 4.31 1.19
C GLN A 7 -0.39 3.46 0.04
N LYS A 8 -0.43 4.00 -1.18
CA LYS A 8 -0.89 3.26 -2.37
C LYS A 8 0.19 2.29 -2.83
N VAL A 9 1.46 2.70 -2.79
CA VAL A 9 2.61 1.85 -3.12
C VAL A 9 2.71 0.67 -2.15
N MET A 10 2.60 0.92 -0.85
CA MET A 10 2.59 -0.12 0.18
C MET A 10 1.42 -1.09 0.01
N ALA A 11 0.20 -0.58 -0.20
CA ALA A 11 -0.98 -1.42 -0.42
C ALA A 11 -0.88 -2.28 -1.68
N ASN A 12 -0.40 -1.72 -2.79
CA ASN A 12 -0.19 -2.46 -4.03
C ASN A 12 0.88 -3.56 -3.88
N SER A 13 1.84 -3.36 -2.97
CA SER A 13 2.88 -4.32 -2.63
C SER A 13 2.40 -5.39 -1.64
N GLY A 14 1.14 -5.31 -1.19
CA GLY A 14 0.51 -6.30 -0.32
C GLY A 14 0.85 -6.14 1.16
N ILE A 15 1.34 -4.96 1.59
CA ILE A 15 1.69 -4.72 2.99
C ILE A 15 0.44 -4.70 3.87
N ALA A 16 -0.55 -3.86 3.53
CA ALA A 16 -1.82 -3.76 4.24
C ALA A 16 -2.87 -3.07 3.35
N SER A 17 -4.08 -2.84 3.88
CA SER A 17 -5.05 -1.94 3.23
C SER A 17 -4.46 -0.53 3.09
N ARG A 18 -5.03 0.31 2.19
CA ARG A 18 -4.55 1.69 2.05
C ARG A 18 -4.65 2.48 3.35
N ARG A 19 -5.66 2.22 4.18
CA ARG A 19 -5.89 2.91 5.48
C ARG A 19 -4.91 2.43 6.53
N ALA A 20 -4.74 1.11 6.67
CA ALA A 20 -3.73 0.55 7.56
C ALA A 20 -2.32 1.00 7.17
N CYS A 21 -2.04 1.22 5.88
CA CYS A 21 -0.77 1.83 5.46
C CYS A 21 -0.62 3.29 5.93
N GLU A 22 -1.70 4.08 5.98
CA GLU A 22 -1.66 5.44 6.54
C GLU A 22 -1.32 5.41 8.04
N GLU A 23 -1.88 4.45 8.78
CA GLU A 23 -1.57 4.24 10.20
C GLU A 23 -0.09 3.92 10.40
N LEU A 24 0.45 2.94 9.66
CA LEU A 24 1.87 2.58 9.70
C LEU A 24 2.80 3.78 9.43
N ILE A 25 2.42 4.66 8.50
CA ILE A 25 3.15 5.90 8.21
C ILE A 25 3.10 6.81 9.44
N THR A 26 1.90 7.10 9.98
CA THR A 26 1.76 7.98 11.15
C THR A 26 2.46 7.46 12.40
N GLU A 27 2.52 6.14 12.58
CA GLU A 27 3.27 5.47 13.66
C GLU A 27 4.79 5.61 13.48
N GLY A 28 5.27 6.02 12.30
CA GLY A 28 6.69 6.13 11.97
C GLY A 28 7.37 4.78 11.76
N ARG A 29 6.60 3.77 11.32
CA ARG A 29 7.11 2.43 11.01
C ARG A 29 7.61 2.28 9.59
N VAL A 30 7.48 3.34 8.80
CA VAL A 30 7.87 3.38 7.39
C VAL A 30 9.08 4.28 7.21
N THR A 31 10.10 3.76 6.53
CA THR A 31 11.27 4.53 6.11
C THR A 31 11.30 4.66 4.60
N VAL A 32 11.77 5.81 4.12
CA VAL A 32 12.05 6.07 2.71
C VAL A 32 13.50 6.53 2.62
N ASN A 33 14.33 5.80 1.90
CA ASN A 33 15.78 6.05 1.78
C ASN A 33 16.50 6.15 3.14
N GLY A 34 16.01 5.42 4.15
CA GLY A 34 16.57 5.43 5.51
C GLY A 34 15.99 6.48 6.46
N GLU A 35 15.15 7.39 5.97
CA GLU A 35 14.50 8.42 6.79
C GLU A 35 13.08 7.99 7.17
N VAL A 36 12.72 8.16 8.44
CA VAL A 36 11.36 7.84 8.94
C VAL A 36 10.37 8.86 8.40
N VAL A 37 9.37 8.39 7.64
CA VAL A 37 8.31 9.23 7.07
C VAL A 37 7.05 9.09 7.92
N ARG A 38 6.52 10.22 8.38
CA ARG A 38 5.23 10.31 9.11
C ARG A 38 4.18 11.15 8.39
N GLU A 39 4.56 11.81 7.30
CA GLU A 39 3.67 12.68 6.55
C GLU A 39 2.77 11.86 5.60
N LEU A 40 1.46 12.07 5.71
CA LEU A 40 0.52 11.46 4.77
C LEU A 40 0.55 12.19 3.44
N GLY A 41 0.51 11.44 2.33
CA GLY A 41 0.53 12.00 0.99
C GLY A 41 1.92 12.14 0.38
N THR A 42 2.99 11.77 1.11
CA THR A 42 4.34 11.59 0.56
C THR A 42 4.27 10.73 -0.71
N LYS A 43 4.92 11.20 -1.77
CA LYS A 43 5.03 10.48 -3.03
C LYS A 43 6.41 9.85 -3.13
N VAL A 44 6.45 8.61 -3.58
CA VAL A 44 7.69 7.84 -3.75
C VAL A 44 7.70 7.21 -5.14
N ASP A 45 8.89 7.03 -5.70
CA ASP A 45 9.12 6.27 -6.91
C ASP A 45 9.95 5.03 -6.58
N LEU A 46 9.33 3.84 -6.58
CA LEU A 46 10.03 2.57 -6.30
C LEU A 46 11.15 2.23 -7.29
N ALA A 47 11.29 2.96 -8.39
CA ALA A 47 12.45 2.83 -9.28
C ALA A 47 13.71 3.55 -8.75
N ARG A 48 13.54 4.48 -7.81
CA ARG A 48 14.61 5.34 -7.27
C ARG A 48 14.70 5.25 -5.75
N ASP A 49 13.56 5.21 -5.08
CA ASP A 49 13.42 5.24 -3.64
C ASP A 49 13.36 3.83 -3.04
N VAL A 50 14.00 3.69 -1.89
CA VAL A 50 13.95 2.48 -1.05
C VAL A 50 12.93 2.69 0.04
N VAL A 51 11.78 2.03 -0.07
CA VAL A 51 10.74 2.03 0.97
C VAL A 51 10.91 0.79 1.83
N GLU A 52 10.95 0.95 3.15
CA GLU A 52 10.95 -0.16 4.12
C GLU A 52 9.86 0.03 5.16
N VAL A 53 9.29 -1.07 5.63
CA VAL A 53 8.30 -1.11 6.70
C VAL A 53 8.83 -2.07 7.75
N ASP A 54 9.05 -1.60 8.97
CA ASP A 54 9.69 -2.37 10.05
C ASP A 54 11.01 -3.04 9.62
N GLY A 55 11.82 -2.35 8.82
CA GLY A 55 13.10 -2.87 8.30
C GLY A 55 12.94 -3.91 7.17
N ARG A 56 11.73 -4.16 6.67
CA ARG A 56 11.50 -5.01 5.49
C ARG A 56 11.26 -4.16 4.26
N ARG A 57 12.11 -4.33 3.25
CA ARG A 57 12.01 -3.59 1.99
C ARG A 57 10.75 -3.94 1.20
N VAL A 58 10.00 -2.91 0.83
CA VAL A 58 8.83 -3.01 -0.03
C VAL A 58 9.31 -3.21 -1.47
N LYS A 59 8.99 -4.36 -2.05
CA LYS A 59 9.31 -4.66 -3.45
C LYS A 59 8.13 -4.31 -4.33
N SER A 60 8.41 -3.74 -5.50
CA SER A 60 7.38 -3.58 -6.52
C SER A 60 6.88 -4.97 -6.94
N LYS A 61 5.56 -5.19 -6.89
CA LYS A 61 4.94 -6.33 -7.56
C LYS A 61 5.13 -6.10 -9.07
N GLN A 62 6.17 -6.72 -9.64
CA GLN A 62 6.61 -6.46 -11.02
C GLN A 62 5.61 -6.91 -12.10
N GLU A 63 4.51 -7.58 -11.73
CA GLU A 63 3.45 -7.92 -12.67
C GLU A 63 2.09 -7.62 -12.06
N LYS A 64 1.37 -6.64 -12.63
CA LYS A 64 -0.04 -6.41 -12.32
C LYS A 64 -0.84 -7.59 -12.87
N ARG A 65 -1.02 -8.63 -12.04
CA ARG A 65 -1.98 -9.69 -12.34
C ARG A 65 -3.39 -9.17 -12.03
N TYR A 66 -4.09 -8.73 -13.06
CA TYR A 66 -5.50 -8.38 -12.90
C TYR A 66 -6.32 -9.65 -12.69
N THR A 67 -7.20 -9.62 -11.69
CA THR A 67 -8.19 -10.68 -11.44
C THR A 67 -9.56 -10.04 -11.58
N TYR A 68 -10.34 -10.50 -12.55
CA TYR A 68 -11.69 -10.02 -12.82
C TYR A 68 -12.69 -11.10 -12.43
N LEU A 69 -13.70 -10.74 -11.66
CA LEU A 69 -14.76 -11.63 -11.20
C LEU A 69 -16.12 -11.02 -11.52
N MET A 70 -17.04 -11.83 -12.04
CA MET A 70 -18.44 -11.47 -12.18
C MET A 70 -19.24 -12.20 -11.11
N LEU A 71 -19.95 -11.46 -10.25
CA LEU A 71 -20.72 -12.02 -9.15
C LEU A 71 -22.19 -11.64 -9.30
N ASN A 72 -23.06 -12.63 -9.47
CA ASN A 72 -24.49 -12.46 -9.26
C ASN A 72 -24.78 -12.50 -7.75
N LYS A 73 -24.75 -11.34 -7.11
CA LYS A 73 -24.89 -11.23 -5.65
C LYS A 73 -26.35 -11.50 -5.23
N PRO A 74 -26.63 -12.54 -4.40
CA PRO A 74 -27.98 -12.85 -3.98
C PRO A 74 -28.53 -11.82 -2.98
N PRO A 75 -29.86 -11.74 -2.81
CA PRO A 75 -30.49 -10.90 -1.79
C PRO A 75 -29.96 -11.21 -0.38
N GLY A 76 -29.86 -10.19 0.48
CA GLY A 76 -29.46 -10.34 1.88
C GLY A 76 -27.95 -10.37 2.15
N ILE A 77 -27.10 -10.42 1.12
CA ILE A 77 -25.64 -10.30 1.31
C ILE A 77 -25.24 -8.83 1.31
N LEU A 78 -24.36 -8.41 2.24
CA LEU A 78 -23.73 -7.10 2.24
C LEU A 78 -22.22 -7.25 1.98
N SER A 79 -21.70 -6.52 0.99
CA SER A 79 -20.27 -6.55 0.64
C SER A 79 -19.57 -5.40 1.35
N VAL A 80 -19.26 -5.61 2.63
CA VAL A 80 -18.48 -4.69 3.44
C VAL A 80 -17.14 -5.31 3.79
N PHE A 81 -16.12 -4.48 3.87
CA PHE A 81 -14.85 -4.83 4.50
C PHE A 81 -15.03 -4.63 6.01
N ASN A 82 -14.70 -5.64 6.80
CA ASN A 82 -14.63 -5.52 8.26
C ASN A 82 -13.14 -5.51 8.61
N ASP A 83 -12.69 -4.44 9.28
CA ASP A 83 -11.31 -4.36 9.80
C ASP A 83 -11.03 -5.47 10.83
#